data_AF-A0A6A6HSF2-F1
#
_entry.id   AF-A0A6A6HSF2-F1
#
_cell.length_a   1.000
_cell.length_b   1.000
_cell.length_c   1.000
_cell.angle_alpha   90.00
_cell.angle_beta   90.00
_cell.angle_gamma   90.00
#
_symmetry.space_group_name_H-M   'P 1'
#
loop_
_entity.id
_entity.type
_entity.pdbx_description
1 polymer ?
#
loop_
_entity_poly.entity_id
_entity_poly.type
_entity_poly.pdbx_seq_one_letter_code
_entity_poly.pdbx_strand_id
1 'polypeptide(L)'
;MIASVATFGIGSAVAGSSGSSGMLTAGRTIQGVGSARIMLLMEVIVCDIVPLRRRGKYMSFTLSWCAAGAVVGRPVGGAIAQKNWRWIFYLRVPISGLVLMLMIVCLRLQHRAEPTRARALARVDWIGNGIFMGALTSILFGLVFSGTVFPWRSWHVVLPLAVWPVGWIAFHGLDRSKYCKKPTVTKHIIGNRTSIGALGLVFLSSVLTTWFAFAWPLYWQAVFGTLPLKAGTNYLVFEAFAIPSAAVADQLLARLGVYRPIHLFGFLLSTLDADSPYSYPRPQKQLFGQFS
;
A
#
# COMPACT_ATOMS: atom_id res chain seq x y z
N MET A 1 -14.73 0.82 -11.91
CA MET A 1 -13.41 0.35 -12.36
C MET A 1 -12.85 1.27 -13.43
N ILE A 2 -13.62 1.55 -14.51
CA ILE A 2 -13.22 2.48 -15.58
C ILE A 2 -12.74 3.84 -15.03
N ALA A 3 -13.56 4.51 -14.21
CA ALA A 3 -13.19 5.78 -13.59
C ALA A 3 -11.91 5.69 -12.73
N SER A 4 -11.68 4.55 -12.06
CA SER A 4 -10.49 4.31 -11.23
C SER A 4 -9.23 4.27 -12.10
N VAL A 5 -9.26 3.52 -13.21
CA VAL A 5 -8.14 3.41 -14.16
C VAL A 5 -7.90 4.75 -14.87
N ALA A 6 -8.95 5.46 -15.27
CA ALA A 6 -8.84 6.79 -15.86
C ALA A 6 -8.18 7.78 -14.90
N THR A 7 -8.60 7.79 -13.63
CA THR A 7 -8.01 8.66 -12.59
C THR A 7 -6.53 8.33 -12.36
N PHE A 8 -6.17 7.04 -12.33
CA PHE A 8 -4.78 6.60 -12.23
C PHE A 8 -3.92 7.04 -13.43
N GLY A 9 -4.46 6.92 -14.65
CA GLY A 9 -3.80 7.36 -15.87
C GLY A 9 -3.57 8.87 -15.90
N ILE A 10 -4.60 9.66 -15.57
CA ILE A 10 -4.53 11.13 -15.49
C ILE A 10 -3.49 11.55 -14.43
N GLY A 11 -3.54 10.98 -13.23
CA GLY A 11 -2.54 11.29 -12.19
C GLY A 11 -1.11 10.94 -12.60
N SER A 12 -0.95 9.86 -13.38
CA SER A 12 0.35 9.48 -13.95
C SER A 12 0.83 10.50 -14.99
N ALA A 13 -0.05 10.98 -15.88
CA ALA A 13 0.31 12.00 -16.85
C ALA A 13 0.74 13.32 -16.17
N VAL A 14 0.00 13.77 -15.15
CA VAL A 14 0.33 14.98 -14.36
C VAL A 14 1.65 14.83 -13.60
N ALA A 15 1.89 13.67 -12.99
CA ALA A 15 3.16 13.41 -12.31
C ALA A 15 4.35 13.36 -13.28
N GLY A 16 4.17 12.77 -14.46
CA GLY A 16 5.20 12.71 -15.50
C GLY A 16 5.56 14.07 -16.11
N SER A 17 4.58 14.96 -16.26
CA SER A 17 4.77 16.32 -16.78
C SER A 17 5.13 17.36 -15.70
N SER A 18 5.37 16.91 -14.46
CA SER A 18 5.60 17.83 -13.35
C SER A 18 6.86 18.68 -13.53
N GLY A 19 6.66 20.00 -13.44
CA GLY A 19 7.73 21.02 -13.40
C GLY A 19 8.06 21.52 -11.99
N SER A 20 7.25 21.16 -10.99
CA SER A 20 7.43 21.58 -9.60
C SER A 20 7.06 20.45 -8.63
N SER A 21 7.59 20.50 -7.41
CA SER A 21 7.27 19.54 -6.36
C SER A 21 5.79 19.50 -6.02
N GLY A 22 5.11 20.67 -6.05
CA GLY A 22 3.67 20.75 -5.83
C GLY A 22 2.86 20.01 -6.90
N MET A 23 3.22 20.17 -8.18
CA MET A 23 2.57 19.47 -9.29
C MET A 23 2.80 17.95 -9.21
N LEU A 24 4.02 17.52 -8.85
CA LEU A 24 4.33 16.11 -8.63
C LEU A 24 3.48 15.52 -7.51
N THR A 25 3.39 16.20 -6.36
CA THR A 25 2.55 15.78 -5.23
C THR A 25 1.08 15.70 -5.62
N ALA A 26 0.55 16.69 -6.33
CA ALA A 26 -0.84 16.67 -6.81
C ALA A 26 -1.11 15.48 -7.75
N GLY A 27 -0.21 15.24 -8.72
CA GLY A 27 -0.30 14.08 -9.62
C GLY A 27 -0.25 12.76 -8.86
N ARG A 28 0.62 12.65 -7.85
CA ARG A 28 0.74 11.46 -6.98
C ARG A 28 -0.49 11.25 -6.11
N THR A 29 -1.12 12.30 -5.61
CA THR A 29 -2.39 12.23 -4.87
C THR A 29 -3.51 11.70 -5.77
N ILE A 30 -3.66 12.24 -6.99
CA ILE A 30 -4.66 11.76 -7.97
C ILE A 30 -4.40 10.28 -8.32
N GLN A 31 -3.13 9.94 -8.59
CA GLN A 31 -2.72 8.57 -8.88
C GLN A 31 -3.03 7.63 -7.70
N GLY A 32 -2.78 8.06 -6.47
CA GLY A 32 -3.07 7.31 -5.24
C GLY A 32 -4.55 7.00 -5.09
N VAL A 33 -5.43 7.99 -5.29
CA VAL A 33 -6.89 7.80 -5.27
C VAL A 33 -7.33 6.78 -6.34
N GLY A 34 -6.78 6.89 -7.56
CA GLY A 34 -7.04 5.91 -8.62
C GLY A 34 -6.60 4.50 -8.25
N SER A 35 -5.37 4.35 -7.75
CA SER A 35 -4.78 3.06 -7.38
C SER A 35 -5.53 2.37 -6.24
N ALA A 36 -5.89 3.11 -5.18
CA ALA A 36 -6.67 2.56 -4.06
C ALA A 36 -8.03 2.03 -4.52
N ARG A 37 -8.71 2.76 -5.42
CA ARG A 37 -9.99 2.33 -6.00
C ARG A 37 -9.84 1.13 -6.93
N ILE A 38 -8.72 0.98 -7.64
CA ILE A 38 -8.45 -0.20 -8.48
C ILE A 38 -8.31 -1.44 -7.59
N MET A 39 -7.48 -1.37 -6.55
CA MET A 39 -7.23 -2.50 -5.64
C MET A 39 -8.52 -2.93 -4.93
N LEU A 40 -9.22 -1.97 -4.31
CA LEU A 40 -10.48 -2.26 -3.60
C LEU A 40 -11.53 -2.87 -4.53
N LEU A 41 -11.74 -2.28 -5.71
CA LEU A 41 -12.80 -2.75 -6.60
C LEU A 41 -12.45 -4.08 -7.27
N MET A 42 -11.17 -4.38 -7.46
CA MET A 42 -10.71 -5.69 -7.94
C MET A 42 -11.10 -6.78 -6.94
N GLU A 43 -10.84 -6.57 -5.65
CA GLU A 43 -11.22 -7.51 -4.61
C GLU A 43 -12.74 -7.69 -4.51
N VAL A 44 -13.50 -6.59 -4.57
CA VAL A 44 -14.98 -6.63 -4.56
C VAL A 44 -15.53 -7.40 -5.75
N ILE A 45 -15.04 -7.14 -6.96
CA ILE A 45 -15.50 -7.86 -8.17
C ILE A 45 -15.22 -9.36 -8.06
N VAL A 46 -14.04 -9.75 -7.57
CA VAL A 46 -13.73 -11.17 -7.33
C VAL A 46 -14.67 -11.75 -6.28
N CYS A 47 -14.99 -11.01 -5.23
CA CYS A 47 -15.90 -11.46 -4.18
C CYS A 47 -17.34 -11.66 -4.69
N ASP A 48 -17.80 -10.82 -5.60
CA ASP A 48 -19.17 -10.86 -6.14
C ASP A 48 -19.35 -11.99 -7.17
N ILE A 49 -18.33 -12.29 -7.97
CA ILE A 49 -18.41 -13.27 -9.07
C ILE A 49 -17.99 -14.68 -8.62
N VAL A 50 -17.04 -14.78 -7.68
CA VAL A 50 -16.45 -16.06 -7.29
C VAL A 50 -17.06 -16.59 -5.98
N PRO A 51 -17.54 -17.85 -5.96
CA PRO A 51 -18.07 -18.45 -4.73
C PRO A 51 -16.99 -18.55 -3.65
N LEU A 52 -17.39 -18.38 -2.38
CA LEU A 52 -16.49 -18.24 -1.22
C LEU A 52 -15.40 -19.32 -1.16
N ARG A 53 -15.74 -20.59 -1.45
CA ARG A 53 -14.79 -21.72 -1.43
C ARG A 53 -13.66 -21.61 -2.46
N ARG A 54 -13.89 -20.93 -3.59
CA ARG A 54 -12.88 -20.72 -4.65
C ARG A 54 -12.21 -19.36 -4.57
N ARG A 55 -12.76 -18.44 -3.77
CA ARG A 55 -12.31 -17.05 -3.68
C ARG A 55 -10.81 -16.93 -3.37
N GLY A 56 -10.30 -17.74 -2.46
CA GLY A 56 -8.86 -17.79 -2.15
C GLY A 56 -8.00 -18.02 -3.38
N LYS A 57 -8.35 -18.98 -4.25
CA LYS A 57 -7.58 -19.27 -5.48
C LYS A 57 -7.53 -18.09 -6.45
N TYR A 58 -8.64 -17.37 -6.62
CA TYR A 58 -8.70 -16.21 -7.53
C TYR A 58 -8.03 -14.95 -6.94
N MET A 59 -8.11 -14.77 -5.62
CA MET A 59 -7.34 -13.74 -4.91
C MET A 59 -5.85 -14.02 -5.02
N SER A 60 -5.40 -15.24 -4.73
CA SER A 60 -3.99 -15.64 -4.88
C SER A 60 -3.51 -15.47 -6.33
N PHE A 61 -4.31 -15.84 -7.34
CA PHE A 61 -3.96 -15.61 -8.74
C PHE A 61 -3.70 -14.12 -9.05
N THR A 62 -4.55 -13.23 -8.53
CA THR A 62 -4.38 -11.79 -8.76
C THR A 62 -3.19 -11.22 -7.99
N LEU A 63 -2.97 -11.69 -6.76
CA LEU A 63 -1.81 -11.29 -5.96
C LEU A 63 -0.49 -11.81 -6.57
N SER A 64 -0.49 -12.99 -7.19
CA SER A 64 0.68 -13.50 -7.94
C SER A 64 1.07 -12.60 -9.10
N TRP A 65 0.08 -12.02 -9.81
CA TRP A 65 0.37 -11.03 -10.85
C TRP A 65 0.98 -9.74 -10.28
N CYS A 66 0.50 -9.30 -9.11
CA CYS A 66 1.10 -8.17 -8.40
C CYS A 66 2.54 -8.46 -7.97
N ALA A 67 2.82 -9.67 -7.48
CA ALA A 67 4.17 -10.11 -7.11
C ALA A 67 5.11 -10.15 -8.33
N ALA A 68 4.65 -10.70 -9.46
CA ALA A 68 5.42 -10.68 -10.70
C ALA A 68 5.72 -9.24 -11.17
N GLY A 69 4.72 -8.35 -11.06
CA GLY A 69 4.89 -6.93 -11.35
C GLY A 69 5.88 -6.23 -10.42
N ALA A 70 5.93 -6.59 -9.13
CA ALA A 70 6.90 -6.07 -8.18
C ALA A 70 8.34 -6.48 -8.57
N VAL A 71 8.53 -7.78 -8.86
CA VAL A 71 9.81 -8.35 -9.30
C VAL A 71 10.33 -7.71 -10.57
N VAL A 72 9.50 -7.58 -11.59
CA VAL A 72 9.92 -6.92 -12.84
C VAL A 72 10.09 -5.40 -12.64
N GLY A 73 9.24 -4.80 -11.79
CA GLY A 73 9.16 -3.36 -11.60
C GLY A 73 10.41 -2.75 -10.97
N ARG A 74 11.10 -3.45 -10.07
CA ARG A 74 12.30 -2.93 -9.37
C ARG A 74 13.48 -2.64 -10.32
N PRO A 75 14.00 -3.60 -11.13
CA PRO A 75 15.11 -3.35 -12.04
C PRO A 75 14.70 -2.42 -13.19
N VAL A 76 13.50 -2.60 -13.76
CA VAL A 76 13.00 -1.74 -14.84
C VAL A 76 12.84 -0.30 -14.35
N GLY A 77 12.24 -0.11 -13.18
CA GLY A 77 12.10 1.19 -12.54
C GLY A 77 13.46 1.84 -12.23
N GLY A 78 14.43 1.06 -11.73
CA GLY A 78 15.79 1.52 -11.48
C GLY A 78 16.52 1.95 -12.75
N ALA A 79 16.41 1.19 -13.85
CA ALA A 79 17.00 1.54 -15.14
C ALA A 79 16.39 2.82 -15.73
N ILE A 80 15.06 2.96 -15.66
CA ILE A 80 14.37 4.16 -16.14
C ILE A 80 14.74 5.37 -15.27
N ALA A 81 14.78 5.21 -13.94
CA ALA A 81 15.14 6.28 -13.01
C ALA A 81 16.53 6.87 -13.29
N GLN A 82 17.49 6.03 -13.66
CA GLN A 82 18.85 6.49 -13.99
C GLN A 82 18.91 7.41 -15.22
N LYS A 83 18.06 7.17 -16.22
CA LYS A 83 18.04 7.98 -17.44
C LYS A 83 17.13 9.20 -17.25
N ASN A 84 15.88 8.95 -16.90
CA ASN A 84 14.89 10.00 -16.66
C ASN A 84 13.70 9.40 -15.89
N TRP A 85 13.61 9.75 -14.61
CA TRP A 85 12.57 9.27 -13.69
C TRP A 85 11.13 9.59 -14.16
N ARG A 86 10.91 10.62 -15.00
CA ARG A 86 9.56 10.97 -15.49
C ARG A 86 8.93 9.84 -16.29
N TRP A 87 9.73 9.03 -16.98
CA TRP A 87 9.25 7.90 -17.76
C TRP A 87 8.61 6.79 -16.92
N ILE A 88 8.90 6.72 -15.62
CA ILE A 88 8.22 5.82 -14.68
C ILE A 88 6.72 6.13 -14.63
N PHE A 89 6.36 7.41 -14.79
CA PHE A 89 4.98 7.87 -14.84
C PHE A 89 4.40 7.76 -16.25
N TYR A 90 5.14 8.17 -17.27
CA TYR A 90 4.65 8.11 -18.65
C TYR A 90 4.36 6.68 -19.11
N LEU A 91 5.16 5.69 -18.71
CA LEU A 91 4.93 4.29 -19.08
C LEU A 91 3.59 3.74 -18.55
N ARG A 92 3.06 4.30 -17.45
CA ARG A 92 1.76 3.91 -16.90
C ARG A 92 0.59 4.43 -17.73
N VAL A 93 0.77 5.54 -18.46
CA VAL A 93 -0.29 6.17 -19.26
C VAL A 93 -0.76 5.27 -20.43
N PRO A 94 0.11 4.78 -21.34
CA PRO A 94 -0.33 3.91 -22.44
C PRO A 94 -0.87 2.58 -21.91
N ILE A 95 -0.31 2.04 -20.83
CA ILE A 95 -0.84 0.84 -20.18
C ILE A 95 -2.26 1.08 -19.66
N SER A 96 -2.50 2.22 -18.99
CA SER A 96 -3.85 2.58 -18.52
C SER A 96 -4.83 2.78 -19.69
N GLY A 97 -4.37 3.36 -20.81
CA GLY A 97 -5.16 3.51 -22.03
C GLY A 97 -5.54 2.15 -22.64
N LEU A 98 -4.58 1.23 -22.74
CA LEU A 98 -4.83 -0.13 -23.22
C LEU A 98 -5.82 -0.87 -22.32
N VAL A 99 -5.66 -0.80 -21.00
CA VAL A 99 -6.59 -1.41 -20.04
C VAL A 99 -7.99 -0.80 -20.18
N LEU A 100 -8.11 0.53 -20.33
CA LEU A 100 -9.40 1.18 -20.55
C LEU A 100 -10.06 0.71 -21.86
N MET A 101 -9.29 0.61 -22.94
CA MET A 101 -9.78 0.11 -24.23
C MET A 101 -10.29 -1.32 -24.10
N LEU A 102 -9.49 -2.22 -23.50
CA LEU A 102 -9.90 -3.61 -23.26
C LEU A 102 -11.14 -3.69 -22.37
N MET A 103 -11.26 -2.83 -21.36
CA MET A 103 -12.46 -2.79 -20.53
C MET A 103 -13.68 -2.31 -21.31
N ILE A 104 -13.58 -1.29 -22.14
CA ILE A 104 -14.72 -0.81 -22.93
C ILE A 104 -15.23 -1.90 -23.88
N VAL A 105 -14.33 -2.69 -24.47
CA VAL A 105 -14.68 -3.75 -25.43
C VAL A 105 -15.15 -5.04 -24.75
N CYS A 106 -14.46 -5.48 -23.69
CA CYS A 106 -14.66 -6.80 -23.10
C CYS A 106 -15.54 -6.81 -21.85
N LEU A 107 -15.76 -5.67 -21.18
CA LEU A 107 -16.51 -5.64 -19.92
C LEU A 107 -18.02 -5.74 -20.17
N ARG A 108 -18.54 -6.97 -20.08
CA ARG A 108 -19.99 -7.23 -20.09
C ARG A 108 -20.51 -7.19 -18.65
N LEU A 109 -21.05 -6.03 -18.25
CA LEU A 109 -21.58 -5.84 -16.90
C LEU A 109 -23.01 -6.39 -16.80
N GLN A 110 -23.20 -7.50 -16.08
CA GLN A 110 -24.54 -7.88 -15.61
C GLN A 110 -24.89 -6.99 -14.41
N HIS A 111 -25.36 -5.78 -14.71
CA HIS A 111 -25.66 -4.78 -13.70
C HIS A 111 -26.97 -5.13 -12.98
N ARG A 112 -26.90 -5.67 -11.76
CA ARG A 112 -28.02 -5.60 -10.82
C ARG A 112 -28.05 -4.19 -10.25
N ALA A 113 -28.64 -3.26 -11.01
CA ALA A 113 -28.72 -1.87 -10.62
C ALA A 113 -29.50 -1.72 -9.32
N GLU A 114 -28.96 -0.91 -8.40
CA GLU A 114 -29.80 -0.25 -7.42
C GLU A 114 -30.74 0.71 -8.16
N PRO A 115 -32.03 0.80 -7.79
CA PRO A 115 -33.04 1.52 -8.57
C PRO A 115 -32.73 3.02 -8.72
N THR A 116 -31.86 3.62 -7.88
CA THR A 116 -31.42 5.01 -8.04
C THR A 116 -30.06 5.27 -7.39
N ARG A 117 -29.17 6.02 -8.06
CA ARG A 117 -27.87 6.46 -7.52
C ARG A 117 -27.99 7.20 -6.18
N ALA A 118 -29.05 8.00 -6.03
CA ALA A 118 -29.33 8.71 -4.78
C ALA A 118 -29.53 7.77 -3.58
N ARG A 119 -30.24 6.64 -3.78
CA ARG A 119 -30.42 5.63 -2.72
C ARG A 119 -29.10 4.94 -2.37
N ALA A 120 -28.23 4.71 -3.35
CA ALA A 120 -26.91 4.14 -3.08
C ALA A 120 -26.04 5.11 -2.24
N LEU A 121 -26.01 6.39 -2.59
CA LEU A 121 -25.23 7.42 -1.88
C LEU A 121 -25.78 7.72 -0.48
N ALA A 122 -27.10 7.64 -0.28
CA ALA A 122 -27.73 7.82 1.03
C ALA A 122 -27.41 6.71 2.04
N ARG A 123 -26.85 5.57 1.59
CA ARG A 123 -26.43 4.48 2.49
C ARG A 123 -25.00 4.64 3.01
N VAL A 124 -24.23 5.55 2.43
CA VAL A 124 -22.84 5.81 2.84
C VAL A 124 -22.86 6.65 4.10
N ASP A 125 -22.14 6.21 5.13
CA ASP A 125 -21.89 7.01 6.33
C ASP A 125 -20.82 8.08 6.02
N TRP A 126 -21.24 9.20 5.43
CA TRP A 126 -20.33 10.28 5.04
C TRP A 126 -19.64 10.94 6.23
N ILE A 127 -20.34 11.07 7.36
CA ILE A 127 -19.81 11.73 8.55
C ILE A 127 -18.76 10.82 9.20
N GLY A 128 -19.10 9.56 9.46
CA GLY A 128 -18.15 8.59 10.02
C GLY A 128 -16.92 8.43 9.13
N ASN A 129 -17.10 8.24 7.82
CA ASN A 129 -15.97 8.14 6.90
C ASN A 129 -15.16 9.44 6.82
N GLY A 130 -15.79 10.61 6.91
CA GLY A 130 -15.08 11.90 6.97
C GLY A 130 -14.19 12.02 8.19
N ILE A 131 -14.70 11.67 9.38
CA ILE A 131 -13.93 11.67 10.63
C ILE A 131 -12.79 10.63 10.55
N PHE A 132 -13.07 9.43 10.07
CA PHE A 132 -12.08 8.37 9.92
C PHE A 132 -10.94 8.78 8.99
N MET A 133 -11.27 9.30 7.80
CA MET A 133 -10.27 9.79 6.84
C MET A 133 -9.48 10.95 7.42
N GLY A 134 -10.14 11.92 8.06
CA GLY A 134 -9.48 13.06 8.70
C GLY A 134 -8.50 12.64 9.81
N ALA A 135 -8.91 11.72 10.70
CA ALA A 135 -8.05 11.18 11.75
C ALA A 135 -6.83 10.46 11.17
N LEU A 136 -7.03 9.61 10.14
CA LEU A 136 -5.95 8.88 9.49
C LEU A 136 -4.99 9.81 8.76
N THR A 137 -5.50 10.82 8.04
CA THR A 137 -4.66 11.86 7.41
C THR A 137 -3.88 12.65 8.45
N SER A 138 -4.49 12.94 9.61
CA SER A 138 -3.86 13.69 10.70
C SER A 138 -2.62 12.98 11.26
N ILE A 139 -2.73 11.69 11.60
CA ILE A 139 -1.56 10.92 12.08
C ILE A 139 -0.48 10.80 11.02
N LEU A 140 -0.86 10.56 9.76
CA LEU A 140 0.11 10.46 8.65
C LEU A 140 0.82 11.79 8.43
N PHE A 141 0.10 12.91 8.45
CA PHE A 141 0.69 14.24 8.33
C PHE A 141 1.68 14.52 9.47
N GLY A 142 1.27 14.24 10.72
CA GLY A 142 2.15 14.39 11.88
C GLY A 142 3.43 13.58 11.76
N LEU A 143 3.34 12.31 11.37
CA LEU A 143 4.51 11.42 11.25
C LEU A 143 5.42 11.75 10.06
N VAL A 144 4.86 12.13 8.90
CA VAL A 144 5.64 12.38 7.67
C VAL A 144 6.49 13.66 7.78
N PHE A 145 5.94 14.73 8.37
CA PHE A 145 6.63 16.02 8.46
C PHE A 145 7.50 16.16 9.72
N SER A 146 7.33 15.25 10.69
CA SER A 146 8.08 15.29 11.94
C SER A 146 9.55 14.92 11.74
N GLY A 147 10.44 15.77 12.24
CA GLY A 147 11.90 15.56 12.18
C GLY A 147 12.51 15.81 10.80
N THR A 148 11.70 16.02 9.75
CA THR A 148 12.14 16.28 8.38
C THR A 148 11.92 17.74 7.99
N VAL A 149 10.71 18.25 8.17
CA VAL A 149 10.31 19.62 7.82
C VAL A 149 10.06 20.45 9.08
N PHE A 150 9.40 19.86 10.08
CA PHE A 150 9.11 20.51 11.35
C PHE A 150 9.75 19.75 12.52
N PRO A 151 10.29 20.44 13.54
CA PRO A 151 10.74 19.79 14.76
C PRO A 151 9.60 19.04 15.46
N TRP A 152 9.92 17.96 16.17
CA TRP A 152 8.95 17.14 16.92
C TRP A 152 8.05 17.94 17.88
N ARG A 153 8.59 19.02 18.46
CA ARG A 153 7.86 19.89 19.39
C ARG A 153 7.00 20.96 18.71
N SER A 154 7.08 21.09 17.38
CA SER A 154 6.27 22.06 16.64
C SER A 154 4.79 21.70 16.73
N TRP A 155 3.94 22.71 16.87
CA TRP A 155 2.49 22.52 16.89
C TRP A 155 1.98 21.86 15.60
N HIS A 156 2.67 22.06 14.46
CA HIS A 156 2.37 21.40 13.18
C HIS A 156 2.51 19.87 13.24
N VAL A 157 3.22 19.32 14.23
CA VAL A 157 3.42 17.88 14.45
C VAL A 157 2.54 17.41 15.61
N VAL A 158 2.61 18.11 16.75
CA VAL A 158 1.90 17.70 17.97
C VAL A 158 0.39 17.75 17.79
N LEU A 159 -0.15 18.79 17.14
CA LEU A 159 -1.60 18.92 16.95
C LEU A 159 -2.15 17.79 16.08
N PRO A 160 -1.62 17.47 14.88
CA PRO A 160 -2.11 16.35 14.11
C PRO A 160 -1.99 14.98 14.82
N LEU A 161 -0.92 14.77 15.58
CA LEU A 161 -0.76 13.55 16.40
C LEU A 161 -1.79 13.47 17.54
N ALA A 162 -2.17 14.60 18.13
CA ALA A 162 -3.19 14.68 19.19
C ALA A 162 -4.63 14.61 18.65
N VAL A 163 -4.88 15.11 17.43
CA VAL A 163 -6.19 15.04 16.76
C VAL A 163 -6.55 13.61 16.37
N TRP A 164 -5.55 12.81 15.98
CA TRP A 164 -5.76 11.41 15.60
C TRP A 164 -6.52 10.57 16.64
N PRO A 165 -6.09 10.44 17.91
CA PRO A 165 -6.79 9.61 18.90
C PRO A 165 -8.20 10.15 19.18
N VAL A 166 -8.39 11.47 19.20
CA VAL A 166 -9.71 12.10 19.38
C VAL A 166 -10.64 11.74 18.22
N GLY A 167 -10.17 11.90 16.98
CA GLY A 167 -10.94 11.52 15.78
C GLY A 167 -11.22 10.02 15.72
N TRP A 168 -10.28 9.18 16.15
CA TRP A 168 -10.45 7.73 16.22
C TRP A 168 -11.54 7.32 17.22
N ILE A 169 -11.51 7.92 18.42
CA ILE A 169 -12.55 7.71 19.45
C ILE A 169 -13.90 8.24 18.95
N ALA A 170 -13.94 9.42 18.34
CA ALA A 170 -15.15 10.02 17.79
C ALA A 170 -15.77 9.15 16.68
N PHE A 171 -14.95 8.62 15.78
CA PHE A 171 -15.39 7.69 14.73
C PHE A 171 -16.03 6.44 15.34
N HIS A 172 -15.35 5.75 16.24
CA HIS A 172 -15.89 4.56 16.89
C HIS A 172 -17.11 4.86 17.77
N GLY A 173 -17.16 6.04 18.39
CA GLY A 173 -18.32 6.52 19.14
C GLY A 173 -19.54 6.71 18.24
N LEU A 174 -19.36 7.37 17.09
CA LEU A 174 -20.43 7.59 16.11
C LEU A 174 -20.90 6.26 15.48
N ASP A 175 -19.96 5.42 15.06
CA ASP A 175 -20.23 4.11 14.45
C ASP A 175 -20.98 3.17 15.40
N ARG A 176 -20.76 3.31 16.72
CA ARG A 176 -21.51 2.56 17.76
C ARG A 176 -22.79 3.26 18.22
N SER A 177 -23.00 4.51 17.85
CA SER A 177 -24.15 5.31 18.28
C SER A 177 -25.42 4.95 17.51
N LYS A 178 -26.57 5.29 18.11
CA LYS A 178 -27.91 5.14 17.49
C LYS A 178 -28.07 5.97 16.21
N TYR A 179 -27.22 6.98 16.01
CA TYR A 179 -27.25 7.85 14.83
C TYR A 179 -26.67 7.19 13.58
N CYS A 180 -25.78 6.19 13.72
CA CYS A 180 -25.26 5.44 12.58
C CYS A 180 -26.15 4.23 12.28
N LYS A 181 -27.01 4.38 11.26
CA LYS A 181 -27.93 3.30 10.82
C LYS A 181 -27.20 2.17 10.07
N LYS A 182 -26.03 2.46 9.49
CA LYS A 182 -25.24 1.52 8.68
C LYS A 182 -23.76 1.64 9.06
N PRO A 183 -23.35 0.97 10.16
CA PRO A 183 -21.98 1.07 10.65
C PRO A 183 -21.00 0.56 9.60
N THR A 184 -19.91 1.30 9.43
CA THR A 184 -18.84 0.94 8.50
C THR A 184 -18.05 -0.24 9.04
N VAL A 185 -17.86 -0.30 10.37
CA VAL A 185 -17.16 -1.42 11.03
C VAL A 185 -18.19 -2.33 11.70
N THR A 186 -18.39 -3.53 11.15
CA THR A 186 -19.34 -4.47 11.76
C THR A 186 -18.77 -5.05 13.04
N LYS A 187 -19.50 -4.93 14.16
CA LYS A 187 -19.09 -5.39 15.50
C LYS A 187 -18.62 -6.85 15.56
N HIS A 188 -19.17 -7.73 14.71
CA HIS A 188 -18.79 -9.15 14.69
C HIS A 188 -17.33 -9.36 14.23
N ILE A 189 -16.78 -8.45 13.42
CA ILE A 189 -15.41 -8.56 12.92
C ILE A 189 -14.41 -8.20 14.01
N ILE A 190 -14.66 -7.10 14.74
CA ILE A 190 -13.74 -6.57 15.77
C ILE A 190 -14.05 -7.04 17.19
N GLY A 191 -15.01 -7.96 17.36
CA GLY A 191 -15.52 -8.36 18.67
C GLY A 191 -14.74 -9.49 19.35
N ASN A 192 -13.80 -10.15 18.66
CA ASN A 192 -13.09 -11.31 19.20
C ASN A 192 -11.56 -11.09 19.24
N ARG A 193 -10.90 -11.74 20.20
CA ARG A 193 -9.44 -11.63 20.41
C ARG A 193 -8.64 -12.08 19.18
N THR A 194 -9.13 -13.07 18.45
CA THR A 194 -8.47 -13.61 17.25
C THR A 194 -8.41 -12.58 16.13
N SER A 195 -9.49 -11.86 15.88
CA SER A 195 -9.59 -10.81 14.87
C SER A 195 -8.74 -9.61 15.23
N ILE A 196 -8.75 -9.18 16.49
CA ILE A 196 -7.87 -8.08 16.96
C ILE A 196 -6.40 -8.49 16.81
N GLY A 197 -6.06 -9.74 17.19
CA GLY A 197 -4.74 -10.30 16.96
C GLY A 197 -4.36 -10.32 15.49
N ALA A 198 -5.25 -10.79 14.61
CA ALA A 198 -5.03 -10.82 13.17
C ALA A 198 -4.82 -9.41 12.57
N LEU A 199 -5.62 -8.43 12.97
CA LEU A 199 -5.45 -7.03 12.56
C LEU A 199 -4.10 -6.47 13.02
N GLY A 200 -3.69 -6.76 14.25
CA GLY A 200 -2.37 -6.39 14.77
C GLY A 200 -1.21 -7.03 14.00
N LEU A 201 -1.33 -8.32 13.66
CA LEU A 201 -0.33 -9.04 12.86
C LEU A 201 -0.22 -8.46 11.44
N VAL A 202 -1.36 -8.17 10.79
CA VAL A 202 -1.37 -7.55 9.45
C VAL A 202 -0.77 -6.15 9.51
N PHE A 203 -1.08 -5.36 10.53
CA PHE A 203 -0.49 -4.03 10.73
C PHE A 203 1.03 -4.12 10.87
N LEU A 204 1.52 -4.96 11.80
CA LEU A 204 2.96 -5.11 12.04
C LEU A 204 3.69 -5.64 10.80
N SER A 205 3.12 -6.66 10.13
CA SER A 205 3.67 -7.19 8.88
C SER A 205 3.72 -6.09 7.80
N SER A 206 2.68 -5.29 7.65
CA SER A 206 2.64 -4.18 6.67
C SER A 206 3.70 -3.12 6.95
N VAL A 207 3.91 -2.77 8.23
CA VAL A 207 4.97 -1.84 8.66
C VAL A 207 6.35 -2.39 8.30
N LEU A 208 6.63 -3.65 8.64
CA LEU A 208 7.92 -4.29 8.36
C LEU A 208 8.19 -4.40 6.86
N THR A 209 7.22 -4.89 6.08
CA THR A 209 7.36 -5.01 4.63
C THR A 209 7.54 -3.65 3.96
N THR A 210 6.80 -2.63 4.40
CA THR A 210 6.95 -1.26 3.85
C THR A 210 8.31 -0.67 4.23
N TRP A 211 8.72 -0.80 5.50
CA TRP A 211 10.03 -0.36 5.96
C TRP A 211 11.15 -0.96 5.10
N PHE A 212 11.16 -2.29 4.93
CA PHE A 212 12.16 -2.97 4.12
C PHE A 212 12.13 -2.51 2.66
N ALA A 213 10.93 -2.34 2.09
CA ALA A 213 10.74 -1.90 0.71
C ALA A 213 11.35 -0.53 0.39
N PHE A 214 11.43 0.36 1.37
CA PHE A 214 12.01 1.71 1.25
C PHE A 214 13.45 1.78 1.76
N ALA A 215 13.72 1.21 2.95
CA ALA A 215 15.02 1.27 3.60
C ALA A 215 16.08 0.50 2.80
N TRP A 216 15.74 -0.65 2.22
CA TRP A 216 16.73 -1.49 1.53
C TRP A 216 17.33 -0.80 0.29
N PRO A 217 16.55 -0.32 -0.70
CA PRO A 217 17.15 0.37 -1.84
C PRO A 217 17.83 1.68 -1.43
N LEU A 218 17.33 2.36 -0.39
CA LEU A 218 17.93 3.60 0.11
C LEU A 218 19.28 3.33 0.76
N TYR A 219 19.43 2.26 1.54
CA TYR A 219 20.68 1.84 2.15
C TYR A 219 21.77 1.56 1.10
N TRP A 220 21.43 0.81 0.06
CA TRP A 220 22.34 0.53 -1.06
C TRP A 220 22.76 1.80 -1.84
N GLN A 221 21.90 2.81 -1.90
CA GLN A 221 22.22 4.07 -2.57
C GLN A 221 23.02 5.01 -1.65
N ALA A 222 22.62 5.15 -0.40
CA ALA A 222 23.18 6.13 0.54
C ALA A 222 24.51 5.67 1.16
N VAL A 223 24.64 4.38 1.51
CA VAL A 223 25.84 3.86 2.20
C VAL A 223 26.87 3.34 1.20
N PHE A 224 26.41 2.66 0.14
CA PHE A 224 27.30 2.06 -0.86
C PHE A 224 27.44 2.88 -2.15
N GLY A 225 26.74 4.01 -2.28
CA GLY A 225 26.81 4.86 -3.47
C GLY A 225 26.36 4.16 -4.76
N THR A 226 25.58 3.08 -4.67
CA THR A 226 25.19 2.33 -5.88
C THR A 226 24.15 3.09 -6.69
N LEU A 227 24.22 2.94 -8.02
CA LEU A 227 23.21 3.53 -8.89
C LEU A 227 21.83 2.85 -8.69
N PRO A 228 20.70 3.55 -8.99
CA PRO A 228 19.35 3.03 -8.76
C PRO A 228 19.05 1.64 -9.35
N LEU A 229 19.54 1.33 -10.56
CA LEU A 229 19.42 -0.02 -11.15
C LEU A 229 20.03 -1.09 -10.25
N LYS A 230 21.26 -0.88 -9.75
CA LYS A 230 21.95 -1.88 -8.93
C LYS A 230 21.26 -2.05 -7.57
N ALA A 231 20.80 -0.97 -6.96
CA ALA A 231 19.98 -1.04 -5.74
C ALA A 231 18.65 -1.78 -5.98
N GLY A 232 18.00 -1.55 -7.12
CA GLY A 232 16.80 -2.27 -7.54
C GLY A 232 17.05 -3.77 -7.78
N THR A 233 18.15 -4.12 -8.45
CA THR A 233 18.55 -5.51 -8.67
C THR A 233 18.91 -6.23 -7.37
N ASN A 234 19.59 -5.55 -6.44
CA ASN A 234 19.89 -6.12 -5.12
C ASN A 234 18.62 -6.38 -4.29
N TYR A 235 17.54 -5.62 -4.52
CA TYR A 235 16.24 -5.88 -3.89
C TYR A 235 15.61 -7.19 -4.41
N LEU A 236 15.93 -7.63 -5.63
CA LEU A 236 15.40 -8.89 -6.18
C LEU A 236 15.85 -10.11 -5.38
N VAL A 237 17.02 -10.06 -4.74
CA VAL A 237 17.49 -11.15 -3.88
C VAL A 237 16.49 -11.36 -2.73
N PHE A 238 16.05 -10.27 -2.10
CA PHE A 238 15.03 -10.33 -1.06
C PHE A 238 13.70 -10.90 -1.60
N GLU A 239 13.23 -10.42 -2.75
CA GLU A 239 11.98 -10.92 -3.34
C GLU A 239 12.06 -12.39 -3.78
N ALA A 240 13.24 -12.84 -4.22
CA ALA A 240 13.50 -14.22 -4.63
C ALA A 240 13.37 -15.21 -3.48
N PHE A 241 13.58 -14.79 -2.22
CA PHE A 241 13.32 -15.62 -1.04
C PHE A 241 11.93 -15.35 -0.47
N ALA A 242 11.51 -14.09 -0.37
CA ALA A 242 10.24 -13.71 0.25
C ALA A 242 9.02 -14.31 -0.47
N ILE A 243 8.99 -14.29 -1.81
CA ILE A 243 7.84 -14.78 -2.59
C ILE A 243 7.68 -16.31 -2.45
N PRO A 244 8.72 -17.14 -2.65
CA PRO A 244 8.61 -18.57 -2.41
C PRO A 244 8.28 -18.92 -0.96
N SER A 245 8.90 -18.23 0.02
CA SER A 245 8.59 -18.46 1.44
C SER A 245 7.12 -18.17 1.76
N ALA A 246 6.55 -17.09 1.19
CA ALA A 246 5.12 -16.79 1.34
C ALA A 246 4.24 -17.87 0.70
N ALA A 247 4.60 -18.38 -0.49
CA ALA A 247 3.88 -19.46 -1.16
C ALA A 247 3.93 -20.78 -0.36
N VAL A 248 5.09 -21.11 0.21
CA VAL A 248 5.26 -22.28 1.08
C VAL A 248 4.43 -22.13 2.36
N ALA A 249 4.45 -20.96 2.99
CA ALA A 249 3.66 -20.68 4.19
C ALA A 249 2.15 -20.79 3.91
N ASP A 250 1.67 -20.27 2.78
CA ASP A 250 0.27 -20.38 2.37
C ASP A 250 -0.13 -21.84 2.10
N GLN A 251 0.74 -22.59 1.42
CA GLN A 251 0.50 -24.01 1.15
C GLN A 251 0.51 -24.88 2.42
N LEU A 252 1.38 -24.55 3.38
CA LEU A 252 1.42 -25.18 4.71
C LEU A 252 0.14 -24.86 5.49
N LEU A 253 -0.29 -23.60 5.49
CA LEU A 253 -1.54 -23.19 6.13
C LEU A 253 -2.74 -23.93 5.55
N ALA A 254 -2.81 -24.05 4.21
CA ALA A 254 -3.89 -24.75 3.52
C ALA A 254 -3.94 -26.26 3.83
N ARG A 255 -2.79 -26.89 4.09
CA ARG A 255 -2.70 -28.34 4.39
C ARG A 255 -2.89 -28.64 5.88
N LEU A 256 -2.26 -27.85 6.75
CA LEU A 256 -2.19 -28.12 8.18
C LEU A 256 -3.34 -27.46 8.95
N GLY A 257 -3.96 -26.41 8.41
CA GLY A 257 -5.04 -25.67 9.07
C GLY A 257 -4.62 -24.88 10.31
N VAL A 258 -3.31 -24.83 10.62
CA VAL A 258 -2.76 -24.16 11.81
C VAL A 258 -2.00 -22.89 11.43
N TYR A 259 -2.53 -21.72 11.81
CA TYR A 259 -1.92 -20.42 11.48
C TYR A 259 -0.92 -19.92 12.53
N ARG A 260 -1.15 -20.23 13.82
CA ARG A 260 -0.33 -19.70 14.94
C ARG A 260 1.16 -20.03 14.84
N PRO A 261 1.58 -21.31 14.67
CA PRO A 261 3.01 -21.63 14.60
C PRO A 261 3.67 -21.05 13.35
N ILE A 262 2.94 -20.99 12.23
CA ILE A 262 3.45 -20.42 10.97
C ILE A 262 3.77 -18.93 11.14
N HIS A 263 2.83 -18.15 11.73
CA HIS A 263 3.08 -16.73 12.01
C HIS A 263 4.18 -16.53 13.04
N LEU A 264 4.19 -17.30 14.13
CA LEU A 264 5.23 -17.18 15.16
C LEU A 264 6.62 -17.43 14.58
N PHE A 265 6.77 -18.48 13.79
CA PHE A 265 8.02 -18.79 13.10
C PHE A 265 8.44 -17.65 12.16
N GLY A 266 7.52 -17.13 11.34
CA GLY A 266 7.80 -16.02 10.44
C GLY A 266 8.25 -14.73 11.15
N PHE A 267 7.60 -14.38 12.26
CA PHE A 267 8.00 -13.21 13.05
C PHE A 267 9.33 -13.41 13.78
N LEU A 268 9.58 -14.59 14.35
CA LEU A 268 10.88 -14.92 14.96
C LEU A 268 12.02 -14.84 13.93
N LEU A 269 11.80 -15.38 12.73
CA LEU A 269 12.78 -15.28 11.65
C LEU A 269 13.03 -13.82 11.25
N SER A 270 11.98 -13.00 11.20
CA SER A 270 12.08 -11.56 10.89
C SER A 270 12.86 -10.78 11.95
N THR A 271 12.83 -11.21 13.22
CA THR A 271 13.62 -10.58 14.30
C THR A 271 15.09 -10.96 14.24
N LEU A 272 15.44 -12.18 13.80
CA LEU A 272 16.83 -12.62 13.69
C LEU A 272 17.62 -11.88 12.61
N ASP A 273 16.94 -11.43 11.54
CA ASP A 273 17.57 -10.62 10.48
C ASP A 273 18.03 -9.24 11.00
N ALA A 274 17.29 -8.65 11.95
CA ALA A 274 17.61 -7.34 12.52
C ALA A 274 18.93 -7.32 13.31
N ASP A 275 19.37 -8.46 13.85
CA ASP A 275 20.57 -8.60 14.68
C ASP A 275 21.77 -9.24 13.95
N SER A 276 21.68 -9.49 12.64
CA SER A 276 22.78 -10.12 11.91
C SER A 276 24.03 -9.20 11.86
N PRO A 277 25.20 -9.67 12.34
CA PRO A 277 26.45 -8.88 12.35
C PRO A 277 26.99 -8.55 10.94
N TYR A 278 26.39 -9.12 9.89
CA TYR A 278 26.70 -8.81 8.49
C TYR A 278 25.89 -7.64 7.92
N SER A 279 24.94 -7.08 8.66
CA SER A 279 24.08 -5.96 8.22
C SER A 279 24.81 -4.62 8.18
N TYR A 280 26.01 -4.51 8.77
CA TYR A 280 26.84 -3.31 8.77
C TYR A 280 28.23 -3.53 8.12
N PRO A 281 28.33 -3.76 6.81
CA PRO A 281 29.58 -3.57 6.10
C PRO A 281 30.08 -2.13 6.32
N ARG A 282 31.30 -2.01 6.83
CA ARG A 282 31.92 -0.72 7.17
C ARG A 282 31.90 0.19 5.93
N PRO A 283 31.46 1.45 6.04
CA PRO A 283 31.50 2.37 4.91
C PRO A 283 32.95 2.47 4.40
N GLN A 284 33.12 2.37 3.08
CA GLN A 284 34.41 2.67 2.44
C GLN A 284 34.79 4.11 2.80
N LYS A 285 35.86 4.28 3.58
CA LYS A 285 36.40 5.57 4.05
C LYS A 285 36.84 6.56 2.95
N GLN A 286 36.51 6.34 1.68
CA GLN A 286 37.13 7.05 0.56
C GLN A 286 36.37 8.25 -0.01
N LEU A 287 35.16 8.57 0.44
CA LEU A 287 34.33 9.58 -0.26
C LEU A 287 34.04 10.90 0.49
N PHE A 288 34.47 11.05 1.75
CA PHE A 288 34.32 12.34 2.47
C PHE A 288 35.44 13.35 2.18
N GLY A 289 36.35 13.06 1.24
CA GLY A 289 37.46 13.96 0.86
C GLY A 289 37.21 14.84 -0.37
N GLN A 290 36.01 14.85 -0.96
CA GLN A 290 35.74 15.58 -2.21
C GLN A 290 34.59 16.61 -2.14
N PHE A 291 34.14 16.97 -0.95
CA PHE A 291 33.24 18.11 -0.77
C PHE A 291 33.82 19.05 0.30
N SER A 292 34.86 19.79 -0.09
CA SER A 292 35.33 21.03 0.52
C SER A 292 35.26 22.14 -0.51
#